data_AF-A0AAD8AM31-F1
#
_entry.id   AF-A0AAD8AM31-F1
#
_cell.length_a   1.000
_cell.length_b   1.000
_cell.length_c   1.000
_cell.angle_alpha   90.00
_cell.angle_beta   90.00
_cell.angle_gamma   90.00
#
_symmetry.space_group_name_H-M   'P 1'
#
loop_
_entity.id
_entity.type
_entity.pdbx_description
1 polymer ?
#
loop_
_entity_poly.entity_id
_entity_poly.type
_entity_poly.pdbx_seq_one_letter_code
_entity_poly.pdbx_strand_id
1 'polypeptide(L)'
;MALINFGDFDMLDEYFKNSTEFAERLNSINITKLMVEAMPSCGEFFVNKCWWHTKYYNCCTLFEFQRTEYGFCYSFNSETSDIHIKNVNKFEFTYELDSSRPRRTSTSGKRGGLRLTVNLPPKEVSNIIEDDFILVTSPYSFPMVGSDIPAGSSAQVLLSAKTTKPTPQVRGLSSDRRHCLFRDEGKALGKPKYFHTNCLAECHRESAYEYCNCTPYFYPNE
;
A
#
# COMPACT_ATOMS: atom_id res chain seq x y z
N MET A 1 9.26 -5.43 7.79
CA MET A 1 8.64 -6.02 6.58
C MET A 1 7.90 -7.27 7.01
N ALA A 2 6.74 -7.57 6.41
CA ALA A 2 6.03 -8.80 6.71
C ALA A 2 6.77 -10.00 6.09
N LEU A 3 7.10 -11.00 6.91
CA LEU A 3 7.70 -12.26 6.46
C LEU A 3 6.67 -13.23 5.83
N ILE A 4 5.38 -12.89 5.89
CA ILE A 4 4.25 -13.76 5.59
C ILE A 4 3.19 -12.92 4.87
N ASN A 5 2.80 -13.31 3.67
CA ASN A 5 1.70 -12.69 2.93
C ASN A 5 0.39 -13.47 3.12
N PHE A 6 -0.72 -12.92 2.64
CA PHE A 6 -1.98 -13.65 2.65
C PHE A 6 -1.87 -14.91 1.78
N GLY A 7 -2.13 -16.08 2.37
CA GLY A 7 -1.99 -17.39 1.72
C GLY A 7 -0.79 -18.20 2.20
N ASP A 8 0.20 -17.57 2.85
CA ASP A 8 1.40 -18.24 3.38
C ASP A 8 1.15 -18.88 4.77
N PHE A 9 -0.06 -19.35 5.03
CA PHE A 9 -0.46 -19.83 6.35
C PHE A 9 0.31 -21.09 6.79
N ASP A 10 0.74 -21.92 5.84
CA ASP A 10 1.56 -23.10 6.12
C ASP A 10 2.93 -22.74 6.73
N MET A 11 3.46 -21.55 6.43
CA MET A 11 4.71 -21.06 7.01
C MET A 11 4.56 -20.63 8.47
N LEU A 12 3.33 -20.28 8.92
CA LEU A 12 3.10 -19.89 10.31
C LEU A 12 3.48 -21.02 11.28
N ASP A 13 3.15 -22.27 10.95
CA ASP A 13 3.48 -23.42 11.78
C ASP A 13 5.01 -23.59 11.95
N GLU A 14 5.78 -23.32 10.89
CA GLU A 14 7.25 -23.36 10.94
C GLU A 14 7.84 -22.21 11.77
N TYR A 15 7.25 -21.01 11.71
CA TYR A 15 7.72 -19.87 12.51
C TYR A 15 7.36 -20.02 13.99
N PHE A 16 6.16 -20.51 14.28
CA PHE A 16 5.70 -20.67 15.65
C PHE A 16 6.21 -21.97 16.29
N LYS A 17 6.74 -22.96 15.55
CA LYS A 17 7.39 -24.20 16.04
C LYS A 17 6.72 -24.82 17.28
N ASN A 18 5.38 -24.94 17.29
CA ASN A 18 4.59 -25.41 18.45
C ASN A 18 4.76 -24.60 19.76
N SER A 19 5.39 -23.43 19.73
CA SER A 19 5.45 -22.49 20.85
C SER A 19 4.15 -21.69 20.94
N THR A 20 3.12 -22.33 21.50
CA THR A 20 1.87 -21.66 21.88
C THR A 20 2.13 -20.51 22.85
N GLU A 21 3.16 -20.62 23.71
CA GLU A 21 3.55 -19.59 24.66
C GLU A 21 3.94 -18.27 23.99
N PHE A 22 4.65 -18.29 22.86
CA PHE A 22 4.99 -17.07 22.13
C PHE A 22 3.75 -16.45 21.48
N ALA A 23 2.88 -17.27 20.88
CA ALA A 23 1.61 -16.81 20.31
C ALA A 23 0.66 -16.22 21.38
N GLU A 24 0.61 -16.83 22.57
CA GLU A 24 -0.19 -16.33 23.70
C GLU A 24 0.29 -14.96 24.19
N ARG A 25 1.60 -14.72 24.20
CA ARG A 25 2.15 -13.39 24.52
C ARG A 25 1.72 -12.34 23.50
N LEU A 26 1.62 -12.69 22.21
CA LEU A 26 1.16 -11.80 21.15
C LEU A 26 -0.33 -11.42 21.30
N ASN A 27 -1.18 -12.28 21.88
CA ASN A 27 -2.60 -11.97 22.12
C ASN A 27 -2.80 -10.72 23.00
N SER A 28 -1.84 -10.43 23.89
CA SER A 28 -1.90 -9.24 24.75
C SER A 28 -1.43 -7.95 24.07
N ILE A 29 -0.88 -8.04 22.86
CA ILE A 29 -0.23 -6.94 22.16
C ILE A 29 -1.12 -6.45 21.02
N ASN A 30 -1.33 -5.15 20.95
CA ASN A 30 -1.91 -4.54 19.76
C ASN A 30 -0.86 -4.51 18.64
N ILE A 31 -0.87 -5.54 17.79
CA ILE A 31 0.08 -5.70 16.67
C ILE A 31 0.07 -4.48 15.76
N THR A 32 -1.10 -3.89 15.48
CA THR A 32 -1.20 -2.66 14.67
C THR A 32 -0.38 -1.53 15.28
N LYS A 33 -0.53 -1.27 16.59
CA LYS A 33 0.21 -0.23 17.29
C LYS A 33 1.71 -0.51 17.28
N LEU A 34 2.12 -1.75 17.58
CA LEU A 34 3.51 -2.16 17.55
C LEU A 34 4.14 -1.94 16.17
N MET A 35 3.45 -2.34 15.11
CA MET A 35 3.94 -2.20 13.73
C MET A 35 4.02 -0.73 13.30
N VAL A 36 3.11 0.14 13.76
CA VAL A 36 3.20 1.60 13.53
C VAL A 36 4.40 2.19 14.28
N GLU A 37 4.64 1.79 15.53
CA GLU A 37 5.75 2.31 16.35
C GLU A 37 7.12 1.79 15.87
N ALA A 38 7.17 0.57 15.32
CA ALA A 38 8.39 -0.01 14.76
C ALA A 38 8.73 0.54 13.36
N MET A 39 7.75 1.11 12.65
CA MET A 39 7.97 1.74 11.36
C MET A 39 8.79 3.03 11.53
N PRO A 40 9.83 3.26 10.69
CA PRO A 40 10.55 4.53 10.71
C PRO A 40 9.60 5.72 10.53
N SER A 41 9.74 6.73 11.38
CA SER A 41 8.98 7.96 11.22
C SER A 41 9.35 8.62 9.89
N CYS A 42 8.46 9.48 9.38
CA CYS A 42 8.68 10.07 8.08
C CYS A 42 10.00 10.87 8.00
N GLY A 43 10.38 11.54 9.09
CA GLY A 43 11.64 12.30 9.16
C GLY A 43 12.89 11.42 9.22
N GLU A 44 12.78 10.19 9.74
CA GLU A 44 13.87 9.21 9.73
C GLU A 44 13.98 8.53 8.36
N PHE A 45 12.83 8.25 7.75
CA PHE A 45 12.74 7.54 6.48
C PHE A 45 13.21 8.40 5.30
N PHE A 46 12.80 9.67 5.21
CA PHE A 46 13.19 10.55 4.10
C PHE A 46 14.36 11.47 4.48
N VAL A 47 15.46 11.40 3.73
CA VAL A 47 16.69 12.16 4.01
C VAL A 47 16.57 13.63 3.65
N ASN A 48 16.02 13.91 2.47
CA ASN A 48 16.00 15.23 1.85
C ASN A 48 14.58 15.60 1.42
N LYS A 49 14.40 16.85 0.97
CA LYS A 49 13.15 17.27 0.30
C LYS A 49 12.88 16.39 -0.92
N CYS A 50 11.63 16.00 -1.08
CA CYS A 50 11.17 15.25 -2.24
C CYS A 50 11.05 16.19 -3.43
N TRP A 51 11.37 15.71 -4.63
CA TRP A 51 11.19 16.44 -5.86
C TRP A 51 9.98 15.89 -6.61
N TRP A 52 9.05 16.77 -6.96
CA TRP A 52 7.89 16.44 -7.78
C TRP A 52 7.59 17.60 -8.72
N HIS A 53 7.37 17.30 -10.00
CA HIS A 53 6.89 18.26 -11.00
C HIS A 53 7.60 19.62 -10.91
N THR A 54 8.93 19.58 -11.11
CA THR A 54 9.85 20.75 -11.10
C THR A 54 10.00 21.51 -9.78
N LYS A 55 9.45 21.01 -8.66
CA LYS A 55 9.51 21.68 -7.35
C LYS A 55 9.95 20.73 -6.24
N TYR A 56 10.57 21.30 -5.21
CA TYR A 56 10.86 20.59 -3.95
C TYR A 56 9.67 20.70 -3.00
N TYR A 57 9.31 19.58 -2.38
CA TYR A 57 8.26 19.43 -1.38
C TYR A 57 8.84 18.82 -0.10
N ASN A 58 8.19 19.08 1.03
CA ASN A 58 8.40 18.28 2.22
C ASN A 58 7.84 16.87 1.95
N CYS A 59 8.67 15.82 2.11
CA CYS A 59 8.24 14.44 1.86
C CYS A 59 7.08 14.03 2.78
N CYS A 60 7.06 14.48 4.02
CA CYS A 60 6.02 14.17 5.01
C CYS A 60 4.68 14.85 4.79
N THR A 61 4.63 15.81 3.86
CA THR A 61 3.38 16.37 3.35
C THR A 61 2.98 15.81 1.99
N LEU A 62 3.95 15.22 1.27
CA LEU A 62 3.76 14.71 -0.08
C LEU A 62 3.36 13.23 -0.08
N PHE A 63 3.85 12.47 0.91
CA PHE A 63 3.58 11.06 1.11
C PHE A 63 2.63 10.85 2.29
N GLU A 64 1.81 9.82 2.18
CA GLU A 64 0.80 9.43 3.16
C GLU A 64 1.04 8.01 3.66
N PHE A 65 0.54 7.72 4.86
CA PHE A 65 0.58 6.37 5.41
C PHE A 65 -0.26 5.42 4.54
N GLN A 66 0.31 4.27 4.21
CA GLN A 66 -0.31 3.28 3.36
C GLN A 66 -0.19 1.91 4.01
N ARG A 67 -1.32 1.24 4.14
CA ARG A 67 -1.35 -0.17 4.51
C ARG A 67 -1.13 -1.04 3.28
N THR A 68 -0.36 -2.11 3.44
CA THR A 68 -0.01 -3.09 2.40
C THR A 68 0.15 -4.46 3.05
N GLU A 69 0.00 -5.55 2.31
CA GLU A 69 0.25 -6.91 2.84
C GLU A 69 1.72 -7.10 3.29
N TYR A 70 2.64 -6.29 2.79
CA TYR A 70 4.05 -6.25 3.21
C TYR A 70 4.30 -5.46 4.51
N GLY A 71 3.25 -4.87 5.09
CA GLY A 71 3.28 -4.00 6.27
C GLY A 71 2.93 -2.55 5.95
N PHE A 72 3.37 -1.63 6.82
CA PHE A 72 3.10 -0.20 6.67
C PHE A 72 4.16 0.50 5.82
N CYS A 73 3.70 1.36 4.91
CA CYS A 73 4.52 2.05 3.93
C CYS A 73 4.15 3.53 3.83
N TYR A 74 4.99 4.31 3.15
CA TYR A 74 4.65 5.65 2.68
C TYR A 74 4.28 5.59 1.20
N SER A 75 3.10 6.10 0.84
CA SER A 75 2.62 6.16 -0.54
C SER A 75 2.58 7.59 -1.07
N PHE A 76 2.93 7.75 -2.34
CA PHE A 76 2.71 8.97 -3.08
C PHE A 76 1.48 8.82 -3.97
N ASN A 77 0.58 9.80 -3.93
CA ASN A 77 -0.53 9.89 -4.88
C ASN A 77 -1.49 8.69 -4.87
N SER A 78 -1.70 8.08 -3.70
CA SER A 78 -2.68 7.00 -3.49
C SER A 78 -4.02 7.59 -3.04
N GLU A 79 -5.12 7.12 -3.61
CA GLU A 79 -6.48 7.41 -3.16
C GLU A 79 -7.01 6.32 -2.22
N THR A 80 -6.14 5.37 -1.86
CA THR A 80 -6.43 4.26 -0.95
C THR A 80 -5.58 4.30 0.32
N SER A 81 -4.71 5.30 0.45
CA SER A 81 -3.91 5.61 1.64
C SER A 81 -4.80 6.06 2.77
N ASP A 82 -4.31 5.90 4.00
CA ASP A 82 -4.93 6.54 5.14
C ASP A 82 -4.50 8.01 5.06
N ILE A 83 -5.41 8.92 4.70
CA ILE A 83 -5.18 10.38 4.49
C ILE A 83 -4.84 11.11 5.83
N HIS A 84 -4.32 10.36 6.80
CA HIS A 84 -4.13 10.65 8.21
C HIS A 84 -5.41 10.63 9.06
N ILE A 85 -5.45 9.61 9.92
CA ILE A 85 -5.71 9.80 11.35
C ILE A 85 -4.73 10.86 11.86
N LYS A 86 -5.04 12.13 11.65
CA LYS A 86 -4.50 13.27 12.41
C LYS A 86 -5.68 13.80 13.19
N ASN A 87 -5.69 13.48 14.49
CA ASN A 87 -6.64 13.88 15.52
C ASN A 87 -7.96 13.08 15.64
N VAL A 88 -7.90 12.01 16.44
CA VAL A 88 -9.07 11.48 17.20
C VAL A 88 -9.51 12.46 18.31
N ASN A 89 -8.86 13.63 18.47
CA ASN A 89 -9.29 14.66 19.41
C ASN A 89 -9.31 16.03 18.74
N LYS A 90 -10.52 16.58 18.57
CA LYS A 90 -10.86 18.00 18.45
C LYS A 90 -9.74 18.88 17.89
N PHE A 91 -9.77 19.12 16.58
CA PHE A 91 -9.66 20.43 15.93
C PHE A 91 -9.52 20.14 14.43
N GLU A 92 -10.51 20.57 13.67
CA GLU A 92 -10.54 20.52 12.21
C GLU A 92 -9.20 21.01 11.63
N PHE A 93 -8.43 20.10 11.06
CA PHE A 93 -7.46 20.45 10.03
C PHE A 93 -8.10 20.09 8.69
N THR A 94 -8.85 21.04 8.15
CA THR A 94 -9.25 21.03 6.73
C THR A 94 -7.99 21.19 5.89
N TYR A 95 -7.29 20.10 5.60
CA TYR A 95 -6.48 20.08 4.38
C TYR A 95 -7.48 20.17 3.23
N GLU A 96 -7.46 21.29 2.49
CA GLU A 96 -8.17 21.37 1.22
C GLU A 96 -7.81 20.12 0.43
N LEU A 97 -8.82 19.28 0.18
CA LEU A 97 -8.69 18.13 -0.70
C LEU A 97 -8.13 18.71 -2.01
N ASP A 98 -6.84 18.51 -2.26
CA ASP A 98 -6.17 19.07 -3.42
C ASP A 98 -6.94 18.56 -4.63
N SER A 99 -7.77 19.43 -5.22
CA SER A 99 -8.73 19.07 -6.27
C SER A 99 -8.02 18.54 -7.52
N SER A 100 -6.69 18.66 -7.57
CA SER A 100 -5.82 18.10 -8.60
C SER A 100 -5.42 16.64 -8.36
N ARG A 101 -5.85 16.00 -7.27
CA ARG A 101 -5.60 14.56 -7.04
C ARG A 101 -6.47 13.67 -7.95
N PRO A 102 -5.93 12.54 -8.44
CA PRO A 102 -4.52 12.15 -8.38
C PRO A 102 -3.64 13.08 -9.23
N ARG A 103 -2.50 13.50 -8.65
CA ARG A 103 -1.50 14.37 -9.26
C ARG A 103 -1.02 13.80 -10.59
N ARG A 104 -0.80 14.69 -11.56
CA ARG A 104 -0.36 14.33 -12.92
C ARG A 104 0.84 15.16 -13.34
N THR A 105 1.65 14.63 -14.25
CA THR A 105 2.73 15.36 -14.92
C THR A 105 2.50 15.33 -16.43
N SER A 106 2.73 16.46 -17.08
CA SER A 106 2.67 16.59 -18.55
C SER A 106 4.03 16.35 -19.22
N THR A 107 5.07 16.11 -18.43
CA THR A 107 6.44 15.96 -18.92
C THR A 107 6.99 14.58 -18.58
N SER A 108 7.79 14.02 -19.48
CA SER A 108 8.55 12.80 -19.27
C SER A 108 10.00 13.11 -18.88
N GLY A 109 10.61 12.21 -18.10
CA GLY A 109 12.00 12.33 -17.65
C GLY A 109 12.18 12.91 -16.25
N LYS A 110 13.43 12.97 -15.80
CA LYS A 110 13.81 13.19 -14.39
C LYS A 110 13.30 14.52 -13.80
N ARG A 111 13.15 15.56 -14.63
CA ARG A 111 12.70 16.89 -14.18
C ARG A 111 11.22 16.90 -13.80
N GLY A 112 10.40 16.15 -14.54
CA GLY A 112 8.94 16.06 -14.35
C GLY A 112 8.50 14.94 -13.44
N GLY A 113 9.40 14.02 -13.08
CA GLY A 113 9.10 12.84 -12.28
C GLY A 113 9.22 13.07 -10.77
N LEU A 114 9.01 11.97 -10.04
CA LEU A 114 9.24 11.87 -8.61
C LEU A 114 10.70 11.50 -8.35
N ARG A 115 11.35 12.21 -7.42
CA ARG A 115 12.69 11.86 -6.93
C ARG A 115 12.73 12.04 -5.42
N LEU A 116 13.24 11.02 -4.75
CA LEU A 116 13.32 10.94 -3.31
C LEU A 116 14.60 10.20 -2.92
N THR A 117 15.03 10.39 -1.68
CA THR A 117 16.17 9.69 -1.08
C THR A 117 15.69 9.20 0.28
N VAL A 118 15.81 7.90 0.50
CA VAL A 118 15.37 7.23 1.73
C VAL A 118 16.55 6.68 2.50
N ASN A 119 16.41 6.62 3.82
CA ASN A 119 17.25 5.81 4.68
C ASN A 119 16.62 4.43 4.80
N LEU A 120 17.36 3.42 4.40
CA LEU A 120 17.01 2.03 4.65
C LEU A 120 17.76 1.55 5.90
N PRO A 121 17.13 0.68 6.72
CA PRO A 121 17.84 0.07 7.84
C PRO A 121 19.04 -0.74 7.34
N PRO A 122 20.13 -0.83 8.12
CA PRO A 122 21.32 -1.60 7.73
C PRO A 122 20.96 -3.08 7.52
N LYS A 123 21.54 -3.70 6.48
CA LYS A 123 21.30 -5.11 6.09
C LYS A 123 21.50 -6.11 7.24
N GLU A 124 22.34 -5.76 8.22
CA GLU A 124 22.65 -6.58 9.40
C GLU A 124 21.45 -6.85 10.33
N VAL A 125 20.36 -6.08 10.21
CA VAL A 125 19.13 -6.28 11.00
C VAL A 125 18.27 -7.42 10.43
N SER A 126 18.54 -7.86 9.20
CA SER A 126 17.73 -8.87 8.52
C SER A 126 18.55 -9.61 7.45
N ASN A 127 19.04 -10.79 7.80
CA ASN A 127 19.57 -11.77 6.83
C ASN A 127 18.46 -12.42 5.97
N ILE A 128 17.18 -12.06 6.19
CA ILE A 128 16.01 -12.72 5.61
C ILE A 128 15.38 -11.89 4.47
N ILE A 129 15.64 -10.59 4.46
CA ILE A 129 15.07 -9.65 3.49
C ILE A 129 16.15 -9.27 2.49
N GLU A 130 16.28 -10.07 1.45
CA GLU A 130 16.67 -9.52 0.15
C GLU A 130 15.41 -8.90 -0.46
N ASP A 131 15.57 -7.73 -1.07
CA ASP A 131 14.59 -6.98 -1.86
C ASP A 131 13.84 -5.83 -1.15
N ASP A 132 14.13 -4.61 -1.60
CA ASP A 132 13.40 -3.40 -1.22
C ASP A 132 12.28 -3.15 -2.23
N PHE A 133 11.04 -3.19 -1.75
CA PHE A 133 9.85 -3.15 -2.59
C PHE A 133 9.42 -1.70 -2.86
N ILE A 134 9.49 -1.24 -4.12
CA ILE A 134 8.72 -0.08 -4.56
C ILE A 134 7.47 -0.60 -5.26
N LEU A 135 6.31 -0.36 -4.65
CA LEU A 135 5.02 -0.72 -5.24
C LEU A 135 4.54 0.42 -6.16
N VAL A 136 4.45 0.15 -7.46
CA VAL A 136 3.87 1.09 -8.44
C VAL A 136 2.52 0.55 -8.91
N THR A 137 1.45 1.17 -8.46
CA THR A 137 0.07 0.76 -8.77
C THR A 137 -0.79 1.93 -9.24
N SER A 138 -2.01 1.63 -9.67
CA SER A 138 -3.01 2.66 -9.95
C SER A 138 -3.31 3.44 -8.67
N PRO A 139 -3.51 4.77 -8.72
CA PRO A 139 -3.83 5.57 -7.54
C PRO A 139 -5.09 5.08 -6.81
N TYR A 140 -6.01 4.41 -7.50
CA TYR A 140 -7.27 3.92 -6.91
C TYR A 140 -7.23 2.46 -6.48
N SER A 141 -6.08 1.80 -6.63
CA SER A 141 -5.89 0.38 -6.31
C SER A 141 -5.17 0.23 -4.99
N PHE A 142 -5.66 -0.65 -4.13
CA PHE A 142 -4.94 -1.12 -2.95
C PHE A 142 -3.63 -1.80 -3.39
N PRO A 143 -2.48 -1.43 -2.82
CA PRO A 143 -1.19 -1.93 -3.25
C PRO A 143 -0.93 -3.35 -2.72
N MET A 144 -1.17 -4.35 -3.59
CA MET A 144 -0.92 -5.77 -3.30
C MET A 144 0.34 -6.33 -3.98
N VAL A 145 0.73 -5.76 -5.13
CA VAL A 145 1.85 -6.27 -5.94
C VAL A 145 2.76 -5.10 -6.28
N GLY A 146 4.07 -5.33 -6.29
CA GLY A 146 5.04 -4.34 -6.75
C GLY A 146 6.28 -4.94 -7.36
N SER A 147 7.32 -4.13 -7.43
CA SER A 147 8.58 -4.49 -8.06
C SER A 147 9.74 -4.24 -7.12
N ASP A 148 10.71 -5.13 -7.19
CA ASP A 148 11.89 -5.11 -6.33
C ASP A 148 12.93 -4.17 -6.90
N ILE A 149 13.45 -3.29 -6.05
CA ILE A 149 14.50 -2.34 -6.42
C ILE A 149 15.65 -2.51 -5.42
N PRO A 150 16.83 -2.96 -5.87
CA PRO A 150 17.94 -3.24 -4.95
C PRO A 150 18.43 -2.02 -4.15
N ALA A 151 18.57 -2.18 -2.83
CA ALA A 151 19.23 -1.25 -1.91
C ALA A 151 20.63 -0.82 -2.36
N GLY A 152 21.02 0.38 -1.93
CA GLY A 152 22.37 0.90 -2.13
C GLY A 152 22.65 1.40 -3.55
N SER A 153 21.64 1.42 -4.42
CA SER A 153 21.76 1.92 -5.80
C SER A 153 20.93 3.19 -6.02
N SER A 154 21.40 4.07 -6.91
CA SER A 154 20.55 5.12 -7.46
C SER A 154 19.70 4.52 -8.57
N ALA A 155 18.49 4.09 -8.22
CA ALA A 155 17.56 3.52 -9.19
C ALA A 155 16.80 4.60 -9.98
N GLN A 156 16.64 4.38 -11.28
CA GLN A 156 15.79 5.20 -12.15
C GLN A 156 14.71 4.31 -12.74
N VAL A 157 13.49 4.49 -12.28
CA VAL A 157 12.34 3.72 -12.76
C VAL A 157 11.64 4.51 -13.84
N LEU A 158 11.66 4.01 -15.08
CA LEU A 158 10.87 4.54 -16.18
C LEU A 158 9.49 3.90 -16.16
N LEU A 159 8.45 4.70 -15.92
CA LEU A 159 7.07 4.22 -15.92
C LEU A 159 6.45 4.37 -17.32
N SER A 160 5.83 3.29 -17.80
CA SER A 160 5.04 3.27 -19.04
C SER A 160 3.68 2.65 -18.76
N ALA A 161 2.61 3.43 -18.92
CA ALA A 161 1.25 2.98 -18.69
C ALA A 161 0.63 2.45 -19.97
N LYS A 162 0.19 1.18 -19.95
CA LYS A 162 -0.61 0.58 -21.02
C LYS A 162 -2.01 0.32 -20.48
N THR A 163 -3.04 0.69 -21.25
CA THR A 163 -4.43 0.39 -20.91
C THR A 163 -5.07 -0.38 -22.06
N THR A 164 -5.60 -1.55 -21.73
CA THR A 164 -6.41 -2.34 -22.64
C THR A 164 -7.87 -2.07 -22.31
N LYS A 165 -8.64 -1.59 -23.28
CA LYS A 165 -10.07 -1.36 -23.12
C LYS A 165 -10.83 -2.40 -23.94
N PRO A 166 -11.87 -3.03 -23.37
CA PRO A 166 -12.72 -3.91 -24.13
C PRO A 166 -13.49 -3.12 -25.20
N THR A 167 -13.86 -3.78 -26.29
CA THR A 167 -14.69 -3.18 -27.33
C THR A 167 -16.11 -2.94 -26.80
N PRO A 168 -16.87 -1.97 -27.35
CA PRO A 168 -18.24 -1.69 -26.89
C PRO A 168 -19.16 -2.92 -26.88
N GLN A 169 -18.96 -3.88 -27.79
CA GLN A 169 -19.74 -5.12 -27.90
C GLN A 169 -19.61 -6.00 -26.66
N VAL A 170 -18.43 -6.02 -26.01
CA VAL A 170 -18.21 -6.80 -24.77
C VAL A 170 -19.08 -6.27 -23.64
N ARG A 171 -19.37 -4.96 -23.63
CA ARG A 171 -20.25 -4.36 -22.63
C ARG A 171 -21.71 -4.80 -22.76
N GLY A 172 -22.12 -5.24 -23.96
CA GLY A 172 -23.46 -5.80 -24.20
C GLY A 172 -23.66 -7.23 -23.70
N LEU A 173 -22.59 -7.97 -23.38
CA LEU A 173 -22.69 -9.28 -22.74
C LEU A 173 -23.02 -9.13 -21.26
N SER A 174 -23.84 -10.00 -20.67
CA SER A 174 -24.08 -9.98 -19.22
C SER A 174 -22.80 -10.28 -18.43
N SER A 175 -22.73 -9.83 -17.17
CA SER A 175 -21.62 -10.11 -16.25
C SER A 175 -21.30 -11.60 -16.16
N ASP A 176 -22.33 -12.44 -16.11
CA ASP A 176 -22.19 -13.89 -15.93
C ASP A 176 -21.56 -14.57 -17.16
N ARG A 177 -21.76 -14.02 -18.36
CA ARG A 177 -21.16 -14.55 -19.59
C ARG A 177 -19.72 -14.11 -19.79
N ARG A 178 -19.37 -12.91 -19.32
CA ARG A 178 -18.02 -12.32 -19.51
C ARG A 178 -17.10 -12.55 -18.32
N HIS A 179 -17.62 -13.04 -17.19
CA HIS A 179 -16.89 -13.35 -15.96
C HIS A 179 -16.02 -12.19 -15.42
N CYS A 180 -16.37 -10.95 -15.75
CA CYS A 180 -15.68 -9.76 -15.26
C CYS A 180 -16.65 -8.56 -15.16
N LEU A 181 -16.27 -7.61 -14.31
CA LEU A 181 -17.05 -6.40 -14.03
C LEU A 181 -16.32 -5.17 -14.57
N PHE A 182 -17.10 -4.24 -15.12
CA PHE A 182 -16.63 -2.89 -15.43
C PHE A 182 -16.50 -2.04 -14.16
N ARG A 183 -15.77 -0.92 -14.26
CA ARG A 183 -15.48 -0.02 -13.12
C ARG A 183 -16.72 0.54 -12.42
N ASP A 184 -17.84 0.57 -13.11
CA ASP A 184 -19.13 1.10 -12.68
C ASP A 184 -20.16 0.01 -12.35
N GLU A 185 -19.80 -1.27 -12.46
CA GLU A 185 -20.68 -2.40 -12.17
C GLU A 185 -20.37 -3.07 -10.82
N GLY A 186 -19.12 -3.02 -10.38
CA GLY A 186 -18.72 -3.56 -9.09
C GLY A 186 -18.97 -2.60 -7.93
N LYS A 187 -19.11 -3.16 -6.73
CA LYS A 187 -19.08 -2.37 -5.49
C LYS A 187 -17.71 -1.71 -5.34
N ALA A 188 -17.70 -0.50 -4.78
CA ALA A 188 -16.47 0.26 -4.60
C ALA A 188 -15.65 -0.22 -3.38
N LEU A 189 -16.24 -1.01 -2.47
CA LEU A 189 -15.59 -1.68 -1.33
C LEU A 189 -14.76 -0.71 -0.47
N GLY A 190 -15.36 0.40 -0.05
CA GLY A 190 -14.67 1.44 0.72
C GLY A 190 -13.62 2.24 -0.07
N LYS A 191 -13.48 2.01 -1.38
CA LYS A 191 -12.59 2.76 -2.29
C LYS A 191 -13.40 3.62 -3.27
N PRO A 192 -12.77 4.56 -4.00
CA PRO A 192 -13.52 5.48 -4.87
C PRO A 192 -14.22 4.81 -6.07
N LYS A 193 -13.70 3.67 -6.56
CA LYS A 193 -14.23 2.93 -7.72
C LYS A 193 -13.91 1.45 -7.60
N TYR A 194 -14.64 0.63 -8.35
CA TYR A 194 -14.31 -0.78 -8.49
C TYR A 194 -12.98 -0.97 -9.23
N PHE A 195 -12.08 -1.72 -8.58
CA PHE A 195 -10.87 -2.28 -9.17
C PHE A 195 -10.76 -3.74 -8.74
N HIS A 196 -10.35 -4.61 -9.65
CA HIS A 196 -10.16 -6.03 -9.35
C HIS A 196 -9.21 -6.25 -8.15
N THR A 197 -8.14 -5.47 -8.04
CA THR A 197 -7.22 -5.52 -6.90
C THR A 197 -7.88 -5.15 -5.58
N ASN A 198 -8.84 -4.21 -5.58
CA ASN A 198 -9.56 -3.84 -4.36
C ASN A 198 -10.52 -4.96 -3.94
N CYS A 199 -11.15 -5.62 -4.91
CA CYS A 199 -11.98 -6.79 -4.67
C CYS A 199 -11.17 -7.97 -4.10
N LEU A 200 -9.95 -8.19 -4.59
CA LEU A 200 -9.09 -9.24 -4.08
C LEU A 200 -8.62 -8.94 -2.65
N ALA A 201 -8.19 -7.71 -2.38
CA ALA A 201 -7.81 -7.28 -1.03
C ALA A 201 -8.97 -7.45 -0.03
N GLU A 202 -10.20 -7.13 -0.45
CA GLU A 202 -11.38 -7.34 0.38
C GLU A 202 -11.67 -8.83 0.60
N CYS A 203 -11.57 -9.64 -0.46
CA CYS A 203 -11.72 -11.09 -0.37
C CYS A 203 -10.73 -11.69 0.63
N HIS A 204 -9.47 -11.25 0.61
CA HIS A 204 -8.45 -11.68 1.58
C HIS A 204 -8.83 -11.28 3.02
N ARG A 205 -9.28 -10.03 3.21
CA ARG A 205 -9.73 -9.52 4.51
C ARG A 205 -10.93 -10.31 5.05
N GLU A 206 -11.94 -10.52 4.22
CA GLU A 206 -13.15 -11.28 4.57
C GLU A 206 -12.81 -12.74 4.89
N SER A 207 -11.95 -13.36 4.08
CA SER A 207 -11.49 -14.74 4.33
C SER A 207 -10.76 -14.86 5.66
N ALA A 208 -9.83 -13.95 5.95
CA ALA A 208 -9.13 -13.95 7.24
C ALA A 208 -10.11 -13.82 8.41
N TYR A 209 -11.14 -12.98 8.27
CA TYR A 209 -12.18 -12.84 9.29
C TYR A 209 -13.06 -14.09 9.41
N GLU A 210 -13.46 -14.71 8.29
CA GLU A 210 -14.30 -15.91 8.29
C GLU A 210 -13.62 -17.11 8.95
N TYR A 211 -12.34 -17.36 8.62
CA TYR A 211 -11.62 -18.53 9.11
C TYR A 211 -10.94 -18.31 10.48
N CYS A 212 -10.47 -17.09 10.76
CA CYS A 212 -9.68 -16.80 11.97
C CYS A 212 -10.38 -15.85 12.95
N ASN A 213 -11.54 -15.29 12.61
CA ASN A 213 -12.29 -14.32 13.40
C ASN A 213 -11.48 -13.07 13.78
N CYS A 214 -10.53 -12.68 12.92
CA CYS A 214 -9.69 -11.50 13.10
C CYS A 214 -9.35 -10.86 11.76
N THR A 215 -9.11 -9.54 11.78
CA THR A 215 -8.65 -8.80 10.60
C THR A 215 -7.14 -8.53 10.72
N PRO A 216 -6.33 -8.93 9.73
CA PRO A 216 -4.91 -8.62 9.71
C PRO A 216 -4.64 -7.10 9.80
N TYR A 217 -3.59 -6.73 10.52
CA TYR A 217 -3.27 -5.32 10.82
C TYR A 217 -3.06 -4.44 9.59
N PHE A 218 -2.79 -5.03 8.42
CA PHE A 218 -2.57 -4.33 7.17
C PHE A 218 -3.84 -4.08 6.35
N TYR A 219 -5.00 -4.53 6.80
CA TYR A 219 -6.28 -4.04 6.28
C TYR A 219 -6.85 -2.94 7.20
N PRO A 220 -7.64 -2.01 6.67
CA PRO A 220 -8.41 -1.09 7.50
C PRO A 220 -9.46 -1.87 8.31
N ASN A 221 -9.60 -1.54 9.60
CA ASN A 221 -10.73 -2.01 10.40
C ASN A 221 -11.95 -1.15 10.08
N GLU A 222 -13.13 -1.77 9.98
CA GLU A 222 -14.42 -1.06 9.88
C GLU A 222 -14.77 -0.32 11.17
#